data_AF-A0A9E3TIL8-F1
#
_entry.id   AF-A0A9E3TIL8-F1
#
_cell.length_a   1.000
_cell.length_b   1.000
_cell.length_c   1.000
_cell.angle_alpha   90.00
_cell.angle_beta   90.00
_cell.angle_gamma   90.00
#
_symmetry.space_group_name_H-M   'P 1'
#
loop_
_entity.id
_entity.type
_entity.pdbx_description
1 polymer ?
#
loop_
_entity_poly.entity_id
_entity_poly.type
_entity_poly.pdbx_seq_one_letter_code
_entity_poly.pdbx_strand_id
1 'polypeptide(L)'
;MAARLIESSNRSTSMLYGTVSNERQRQHFQHPDGPLDFGRIPSAEAACVVIDDTHVSRHQLRVEEVSDNRVRIENNGRSTVFFRDGSRLEPQSADHRSLPVHLTVGHSVIELSFAPLNVNSARASATFAVDHYDDVVFLTLGDSTLDFPFPMAIGYRQLTNFATYTERYKELLRLAENLIAFVGSAMLASLTPERLRELNHKLSRPALEYWKGGISPGNWLDLCIHATLQMSEQPENALTKQFIDLKSHKETKGSLGETFRMLVRAKNDFKHDRGPSVESECQQGCIAIGELLNRVFDALSFLKSHTLYLVQDVNPHRRGNLADVMLLKCMGGNPGFLTEQRVLPPTIRRGDLYLQISSSEFVTLYPFLTTRISEQSRSREFNFIDRLDFEGKASDGARRCVAGLKSYERGSMDTDEDVGAEMLELFAE
;
A
#
# COMPACT_ATOMS: atom_id res chain seq x y z
N MET A 1 8.28 -18.48 -57.47
CA MET A 1 8.27 -17.06 -57.84
C MET A 1 7.39 -16.34 -56.82
N ALA A 2 8.05 -15.60 -55.92
CA ALA A 2 7.57 -14.69 -54.86
C ALA A 2 6.13 -14.83 -54.31
N ALA A 3 6.01 -15.43 -53.12
CA ALA A 3 4.91 -15.16 -52.20
C ALA A 3 5.37 -14.07 -51.21
N ARG A 4 4.67 -12.92 -51.21
CA ARG A 4 4.83 -11.84 -50.23
C ARG A 4 4.32 -12.32 -48.88
N LEU A 5 5.21 -12.41 -47.89
CA LEU A 5 4.85 -12.51 -46.48
C LEU A 5 4.42 -11.13 -46.00
N ILE A 6 3.16 -11.02 -45.60
CA ILE A 6 2.63 -9.93 -44.80
C ILE A 6 3.04 -10.26 -43.36
N GLU A 7 4.10 -9.62 -42.86
CA GLU A 7 4.38 -9.58 -41.43
C GLU A 7 3.40 -8.61 -40.78
N SER A 8 2.31 -9.14 -40.25
CA SER A 8 1.44 -8.43 -39.32
C SER A 8 2.17 -8.32 -37.98
N SER A 9 2.84 -7.20 -37.77
CA SER A 9 3.46 -6.81 -36.51
C SER A 9 2.41 -6.67 -35.41
N ASN A 10 2.24 -7.71 -34.59
CA ASN A 10 1.54 -7.63 -33.32
C ASN A 10 2.48 -6.94 -32.31
N ARG A 11 2.63 -5.61 -32.42
CA ARG A 11 3.25 -4.83 -31.34
C ARG A 11 2.23 -4.74 -30.22
N SER A 12 2.45 -5.50 -29.14
CA SER A 12 1.84 -5.20 -27.85
C SER A 12 2.28 -3.77 -27.49
N THR A 13 1.38 -2.80 -27.61
CA THR A 13 1.67 -1.40 -27.33
C THR A 13 1.96 -1.25 -25.84
N SER A 14 3.23 -1.13 -25.49
CA SER A 14 3.66 -0.82 -24.13
C SER A 14 3.23 0.60 -23.80
N MET A 15 2.41 0.77 -22.77
CA MET A 15 1.93 2.11 -22.37
C MET A 15 2.93 2.73 -21.39
N LEU A 16 3.48 3.90 -21.75
CA LEU A 16 4.30 4.70 -20.84
C LEU A 16 3.41 5.31 -19.75
N TYR A 17 3.81 5.13 -18.50
CA TYR A 17 3.18 5.73 -17.34
C TYR A 17 4.22 6.55 -16.58
N GLY A 18 3.80 7.66 -16.00
CA GLY A 18 4.73 8.46 -15.22
C GLY A 18 4.09 9.46 -14.30
N THR A 19 4.97 10.13 -13.55
CA THR A 19 4.63 11.21 -12.65
C THR A 19 5.58 12.37 -12.88
N VAL A 20 5.05 13.59 -12.92
CA VAL A 20 5.84 14.82 -12.75
C VAL A 20 5.49 15.41 -11.40
N SER A 21 6.50 15.73 -10.59
CA SER A 21 6.30 16.36 -9.28
C SER A 21 7.30 17.48 -9.03
N ASN A 22 6.81 18.55 -8.40
CA ASN A 22 7.58 19.64 -7.81
C ASN A 22 6.74 20.28 -6.67
N GLU A 23 7.16 21.42 -6.13
CA GLU A 23 6.43 22.10 -5.04
C GLU A 23 5.04 22.62 -5.45
N ARG A 24 4.81 22.88 -6.74
CA ARG A 24 3.58 23.48 -7.28
C ARG A 24 2.63 22.49 -7.91
N GLN A 25 3.14 21.36 -8.39
CA GLN A 25 2.34 20.36 -9.09
C GLN A 25 2.75 18.93 -8.78
N ARG A 26 1.76 18.04 -8.84
CA ARG A 26 1.96 16.60 -8.93
C ARG A 26 0.95 16.07 -9.95
N GLN A 27 1.43 15.65 -11.11
CA GLN A 27 0.62 15.17 -12.22
C GLN A 27 1.02 13.75 -12.58
N HIS A 28 0.03 12.86 -12.65
CA HIS A 28 0.19 11.52 -13.25
C HIS A 28 -0.24 11.57 -14.71
N PHE A 29 0.43 10.80 -15.57
CA PHE A 29 0.06 10.69 -16.97
C PHE A 29 0.23 9.25 -17.48
N GLN A 30 -0.56 8.94 -18.50
CA GLN A 30 -0.46 7.72 -19.30
C GLN A 30 -0.33 8.14 -20.75
N HIS A 31 0.63 7.56 -21.44
CA HIS A 31 0.94 7.87 -22.82
C HIS A 31 1.01 6.56 -23.62
N PRO A 32 0.05 6.31 -24.51
CA PRO A 32 -0.13 4.99 -25.11
C PRO A 32 0.92 4.62 -26.16
N ASP A 33 1.41 5.59 -26.94
CA ASP A 33 2.45 5.40 -27.97
C ASP A 33 2.96 6.75 -28.50
N GLY A 34 4.11 6.74 -29.15
CA GLY A 34 4.72 7.87 -29.86
C GLY A 34 5.52 8.81 -28.95
N PRO A 35 6.04 9.92 -29.50
CA PRO A 35 6.80 10.90 -28.73
C PRO A 35 5.96 11.61 -27.68
N LEU A 36 6.54 11.80 -26.50
CA LEU A 36 5.99 12.56 -25.38
C LEU A 36 6.93 13.72 -25.04
N ASP A 37 6.42 14.93 -25.15
CA ASP A 37 7.15 16.15 -24.82
C ASP A 37 6.92 16.55 -23.35
N PHE A 38 7.94 17.16 -22.74
CA PHE A 38 7.85 17.79 -21.42
C PHE A 38 8.35 19.23 -21.52
N GLY A 39 7.61 20.17 -20.93
CA GLY A 39 8.03 21.56 -20.92
C GLY A 39 7.02 22.49 -20.28
N ARG A 40 7.33 23.79 -20.20
CA ARG A 40 6.45 24.79 -19.58
C ARG A 40 5.23 25.19 -20.40
N ILE A 41 5.20 24.85 -21.68
CA ILE A 41 4.09 25.17 -22.58
C ILE A 41 3.65 23.92 -23.35
N PRO A 42 2.37 23.83 -23.76
CA PRO A 42 1.91 22.77 -24.64
C PRO A 42 2.73 22.70 -25.94
N SER A 43 3.00 21.48 -26.41
CA SER A 43 3.58 21.23 -27.73
C SER A 43 2.46 21.12 -28.77
N ALA A 44 2.68 21.66 -29.97
CA ALA A 44 1.74 21.50 -31.08
C ALA A 44 1.99 20.20 -31.88
N GLU A 45 3.18 19.61 -31.73
CA GLU A 45 3.66 18.50 -32.57
C GLU A 45 3.49 17.12 -31.92
N ALA A 46 3.41 17.06 -30.60
CA ALA A 46 3.33 15.81 -29.84
C ALA A 46 2.48 15.96 -28.58
N ALA A 47 2.09 14.84 -27.97
CA ALA A 47 1.51 14.84 -26.63
C ALA A 47 2.50 15.52 -25.67
N CYS A 48 2.02 16.39 -24.79
CA CYS A 48 2.87 17.19 -23.92
C CYS A 48 2.39 17.14 -22.47
N VAL A 49 3.33 16.87 -21.56
CA VAL A 49 3.14 17.06 -20.12
C VAL A 49 3.68 18.44 -19.74
N VAL A 50 2.78 19.32 -19.33
CA VAL A 50 3.12 20.69 -18.94
C VAL A 50 3.71 20.72 -17.54
N ILE A 51 4.85 21.40 -17.37
CA ILE A 51 5.56 21.53 -16.10
C ILE A 51 5.51 22.96 -15.59
N ASP A 52 4.82 23.19 -14.47
CA ASP A 52 4.85 24.44 -13.71
C ASP A 52 6.14 24.56 -12.89
N ASP A 53 7.23 24.86 -13.60
CA ASP A 53 8.55 25.14 -13.03
C ASP A 53 9.26 26.19 -13.89
N THR A 54 9.63 27.32 -13.27
CA THR A 54 10.28 28.42 -13.99
C THR A 54 11.67 28.08 -14.52
N HIS A 55 12.32 27.04 -13.99
CA HIS A 55 13.66 26.58 -14.37
C HIS A 55 13.64 25.53 -15.50
N VAL A 56 12.44 25.07 -15.89
CA VAL A 56 12.24 24.18 -17.03
C VAL A 56 12.12 25.03 -18.31
N SER A 57 12.59 24.52 -19.45
CA SER A 57 12.44 25.21 -20.74
C SER A 57 11.01 25.12 -21.27
N ARG A 58 10.67 25.92 -22.30
CA ARG A 58 9.37 25.82 -22.99
C ARG A 58 9.13 24.42 -23.55
N HIS A 59 10.16 23.84 -24.16
CA HIS A 59 10.25 22.44 -24.57
C HIS A 59 11.58 21.92 -24.01
N GLN A 60 11.52 21.07 -22.99
CA GLN A 60 12.68 20.66 -22.23
C GLN A 60 13.13 19.25 -22.61
N LEU A 61 12.22 18.29 -22.65
CA LEU A 61 12.52 16.91 -23.01
C LEU A 61 11.56 16.41 -24.08
N ARG A 62 12.07 15.52 -24.93
CA ARG A 62 11.27 14.61 -25.74
C ARG A 62 11.63 13.18 -25.37
N VAL A 63 10.63 12.36 -25.09
CA VAL A 63 10.78 10.96 -24.74
C VAL A 63 10.05 10.12 -25.76
N GLU A 64 10.75 9.13 -26.33
CA GLU A 64 10.17 8.21 -27.30
C GLU A 64 10.58 6.79 -26.96
N GLU A 65 9.62 5.86 -27.00
CA GLU A 65 9.93 4.44 -26.86
C GLU A 65 10.65 3.93 -28.10
N VAL A 66 11.82 3.30 -27.92
CA VAL A 66 12.60 2.75 -29.03
C VAL A 66 12.42 1.23 -29.14
N SER A 67 12.28 0.57 -28.00
CA SER A 67 12.04 -0.88 -27.89
C SER A 67 11.43 -1.22 -26.54
N ASP A 68 10.94 -2.45 -26.40
CA ASP A 68 10.47 -2.98 -25.11
C ASP A 68 11.48 -2.69 -24.00
N ASN A 69 11.02 -2.01 -22.96
CA ASN A 69 11.79 -1.59 -21.81
C ASN A 69 12.83 -0.45 -22.02
N ARG A 70 12.88 0.23 -23.16
CA ARG A 70 13.84 1.32 -23.43
C ARG A 70 13.21 2.55 -24.06
N VAL A 71 13.62 3.71 -23.54
CA VAL A 71 13.25 5.02 -24.07
C VAL A 71 14.49 5.77 -24.55
N ARG A 72 14.31 6.56 -25.62
CA ARG A 72 15.23 7.62 -26.02
C ARG A 72 14.76 8.92 -25.39
N ILE A 73 15.66 9.58 -24.69
CA ILE A 73 15.41 10.84 -24.00
C ILE A 73 16.28 11.90 -24.67
N GLU A 74 15.65 12.92 -25.23
CA GLU A 74 16.31 14.05 -25.88
C GLU A 74 16.12 15.32 -25.05
N ASN A 75 17.20 16.01 -24.72
CA ASN A 75 17.16 17.29 -24.03
C ASN A 75 17.14 18.45 -25.03
N ASN A 76 15.95 18.94 -25.33
CA ASN A 76 15.74 20.10 -26.21
C ASN A 76 15.84 21.44 -25.47
N GLY A 77 15.92 21.40 -24.14
CA GLY A 77 15.98 22.58 -23.30
C GLY A 77 17.38 23.17 -23.12
N ARG A 78 17.45 24.25 -22.36
CA ARG A 78 18.71 24.92 -21.97
C ARG A 78 19.31 24.38 -20.68
N SER A 79 18.49 23.77 -19.83
CA SER A 79 18.89 23.22 -18.55
C SER A 79 19.42 21.80 -18.73
N THR A 80 20.53 21.46 -18.08
CA THR A 80 21.01 20.09 -17.96
C THR A 80 19.98 19.25 -17.20
N VAL A 81 19.78 18.01 -17.65
CA VAL A 81 18.91 17.04 -17.00
C VAL A 81 19.80 16.06 -16.24
N PHE A 82 19.44 15.78 -14.98
CA PHE A 82 20.20 14.89 -14.12
C PHE A 82 19.44 13.59 -13.96
N PHE A 83 20.14 12.47 -14.12
CA PHE A 83 19.59 11.14 -13.85
C PHE A 83 19.92 10.74 -12.41
N ARG A 84 19.12 9.82 -11.86
CA ARG A 84 19.33 9.29 -10.50
C ARG A 84 20.69 8.63 -10.29
N ASP A 85 21.28 8.05 -11.33
CA ASP A 85 22.62 7.43 -11.29
C ASP A 85 23.77 8.46 -11.26
N GLY A 86 23.47 9.75 -11.17
CA GLY A 86 24.44 10.84 -11.18
C GLY A 86 24.93 11.25 -12.56
N SER A 87 24.57 10.50 -13.61
CA SER A 87 24.85 10.92 -14.98
C SER A 87 23.97 12.10 -15.40
N ARG A 88 24.38 12.79 -16.46
CA ARG A 88 23.71 14.01 -16.93
C ARG A 88 23.49 13.98 -18.44
N LEU A 89 22.38 14.56 -18.86
CA LEU A 89 22.04 14.79 -20.25
C LEU A 89 22.15 16.30 -20.53
N GLU A 90 23.20 16.66 -21.26
CA GLU A 90 23.48 18.06 -21.59
C GLU A 90 22.43 18.63 -22.56
N PRO A 91 22.27 19.96 -22.60
CA PRO A 91 21.44 20.61 -23.61
C PRO A 91 21.79 20.13 -25.03
N GLN A 92 20.77 19.89 -25.86
CA GLN A 92 20.89 19.43 -27.25
C GLN A 92 21.55 18.05 -27.40
N SER A 93 21.47 17.21 -26.37
CA SER A 93 21.95 15.82 -26.42
C SER A 93 20.82 14.81 -26.23
N ALA A 94 21.08 13.57 -26.64
CA ALA A 94 20.14 12.46 -26.52
C ALA A 94 20.83 11.24 -25.91
N ASP A 95 20.07 10.45 -25.15
CA ASP A 95 20.55 9.23 -24.53
C ASP A 95 19.47 8.16 -24.50
N HIS A 96 19.86 6.88 -24.44
CA HIS A 96 18.96 5.75 -24.36
C HIS A 96 18.97 5.18 -22.95
N ARG A 97 17.80 5.05 -22.34
CA ARG A 97 17.66 4.56 -20.97
C ARG A 97 16.69 3.40 -20.89
N SER A 98 17.07 2.39 -20.12
CA SER A 98 16.14 1.35 -19.70
C SER A 98 15.17 1.94 -18.68
N LEU A 99 13.90 1.58 -18.78
CA LEU A 99 12.92 1.91 -17.76
C LEU A 99 13.02 0.95 -16.55
N PRO A 100 12.62 1.39 -15.34
CA PRO A 100 12.14 2.73 -15.00
C PRO A 100 13.26 3.78 -15.01
N VAL A 101 12.93 5.02 -15.40
CA VAL A 101 13.89 6.14 -15.33
C VAL A 101 13.36 7.23 -14.41
N HIS A 102 14.26 7.79 -13.60
CA HIS A 102 14.03 8.91 -12.72
C HIS A 102 15.01 10.02 -13.11
N LEU A 103 14.48 11.19 -13.43
CA LEU A 103 15.28 12.34 -13.85
C LEU A 103 14.78 13.63 -13.22
N THR A 104 15.71 14.56 -13.04
CA THR A 104 15.48 15.87 -12.43
C THR A 104 15.86 16.96 -13.42
N VAL A 105 14.99 17.97 -13.54
CA VAL A 105 15.25 19.18 -14.32
C VAL A 105 14.64 20.39 -13.62
N GLY A 106 15.47 21.41 -13.38
CA GLY A 106 15.06 22.51 -12.50
C GLY A 106 14.78 22.01 -11.08
N HIS A 107 13.58 22.25 -10.59
CA HIS A 107 13.04 21.74 -9.32
C HIS A 107 12.02 20.62 -9.53
N SER A 108 11.92 20.09 -10.76
CA SER A 108 10.94 19.08 -11.12
C SER A 108 11.58 17.71 -11.25
N VAL A 109 10.90 16.73 -10.66
CA VAL A 109 11.22 15.31 -10.76
C VAL A 109 10.25 14.65 -11.73
N ILE A 110 10.78 13.85 -12.64
CA ILE A 110 10.01 13.08 -13.62
C ILE A 110 10.37 11.62 -13.46
N GLU A 111 9.34 10.80 -13.22
CA GLU A 111 9.44 9.35 -13.12
C GLU A 111 8.69 8.71 -14.28
N LEU A 112 9.36 7.83 -15.01
CA LEU A 112 8.77 7.07 -16.11
C LEU A 112 8.91 5.57 -15.85
N SER A 113 7.86 4.83 -16.15
CA SER A 113 7.84 3.37 -16.14
C SER A 113 6.88 2.85 -17.21
N PHE A 114 6.94 1.56 -17.50
CA PHE A 114 5.86 0.90 -18.24
C PHE A 114 4.69 0.63 -17.29
N ALA A 115 3.48 0.82 -17.78
CA ALA A 115 2.32 0.23 -17.13
C ALA A 115 2.53 -1.30 -17.11
N PRO A 116 2.28 -2.00 -15.98
CA PRO A 116 2.41 -3.44 -15.95
C PRO A 116 1.47 -4.03 -17.02
N LEU A 117 2.07 -4.53 -18.11
CA LEU A 117 1.35 -5.34 -19.08
C LEU A 117 0.84 -6.56 -18.32
N ASN A 118 -0.46 -6.79 -18.47
CA ASN A 118 -1.18 -7.87 -17.84
C ASN A 118 -0.64 -9.22 -18.34
N VAL A 119 0.42 -9.77 -17.71
CA VAL A 119 0.98 -11.07 -18.11
C VAL A 119 1.59 -11.83 -16.91
N ASN A 120 0.82 -12.79 -16.42
CA ASN A 120 1.31 -14.00 -15.75
C ASN A 120 2.19 -14.81 -16.73
N SER A 121 3.40 -14.34 -17.08
CA SER A 121 4.47 -15.19 -17.66
C SER A 121 5.66 -14.34 -18.12
N ALA A 122 6.65 -14.16 -17.24
CA ALA A 122 8.08 -14.18 -17.60
C ALA A 122 8.92 -13.95 -16.33
N ARG A 123 9.25 -15.06 -15.65
CA ARG A 123 10.46 -15.12 -14.82
C ARG A 123 11.66 -15.11 -15.76
N ALA A 124 12.56 -14.14 -15.62
CA ALA A 124 14.01 -14.37 -15.51
C ALA A 124 14.82 -13.06 -15.55
N SER A 125 15.68 -12.93 -14.55
CA SER A 125 17.06 -12.45 -14.63
C SER A 125 17.36 -11.02 -15.09
N ALA A 126 17.76 -10.19 -14.12
CA ALA A 126 18.94 -9.34 -14.30
C ALA A 126 19.59 -9.07 -12.93
N THR A 127 20.76 -9.67 -12.75
CA THR A 127 21.73 -9.36 -11.70
C THR A 127 22.29 -7.97 -11.99
N PHE A 128 22.07 -7.00 -11.11
CA PHE A 128 22.70 -5.67 -11.20
C PHE A 128 23.78 -5.53 -10.13
N ALA A 129 25.00 -5.26 -10.57
CA ALA A 129 26.12 -4.84 -9.73
C ALA A 129 25.83 -3.42 -9.23
N VAL A 130 25.78 -3.24 -7.92
CA VAL A 130 25.55 -1.94 -7.28
C VAL A 130 26.82 -1.48 -6.60
N ASP A 131 27.49 -0.50 -7.20
CA ASP A 131 28.48 0.34 -6.52
C ASP A 131 27.78 1.60 -6.03
N HIS A 132 27.07 1.49 -4.90
CA HIS A 132 26.75 2.51 -3.88
C HIS A 132 25.99 1.79 -2.75
N TYR A 133 26.71 1.40 -1.71
CA TYR A 133 26.30 0.40 -0.71
C TYR A 133 25.13 0.85 0.22
N ASP A 134 24.63 2.09 0.08
CA ASP A 134 23.70 2.70 1.06
C ASP A 134 22.22 2.80 0.61
N ASP A 135 21.91 2.57 -0.67
CA ASP A 135 20.53 2.70 -1.21
C ASP A 135 19.87 1.34 -1.58
N VAL A 136 20.59 0.23 -1.44
CA VAL A 136 20.21 -1.08 -2.00
C VAL A 136 19.12 -1.80 -1.21
N VAL A 137 18.94 -1.49 0.08
CA VAL A 137 18.07 -2.31 0.95
C VAL A 137 16.57 -1.98 0.80
N PHE A 138 16.22 -0.79 0.29
CA PHE A 138 14.83 -0.33 0.19
C PHE A 138 14.18 -0.53 -1.19
N LEU A 139 14.93 -0.99 -2.20
CA LEU A 139 14.42 -1.13 -3.57
C LEU A 139 13.99 -2.57 -3.90
N THR A 140 14.29 -3.56 -3.06
CA THR A 140 13.98 -4.97 -3.35
C THR A 140 12.49 -5.29 -3.36
N LEU A 141 11.64 -4.54 -2.66
CA LEU A 141 10.20 -4.78 -2.69
C LEU A 141 9.45 -3.94 -3.73
N GLY A 142 10.08 -2.95 -4.39
CA GLY A 142 9.40 -1.95 -5.24
C GLY A 142 8.36 -2.54 -6.19
N ASP A 143 8.74 -3.55 -6.96
CA ASP A 143 7.83 -4.24 -7.89
C ASP A 143 6.89 -5.23 -7.19
N SER A 144 7.30 -5.80 -6.06
CA SER A 144 6.55 -6.83 -5.33
C SER A 144 5.44 -6.26 -4.43
N THR A 145 5.48 -4.96 -4.12
CA THR A 145 4.43 -4.26 -3.36
C THR A 145 3.13 -4.10 -4.14
N LEU A 146 3.17 -4.21 -5.48
CA LEU A 146 1.99 -4.12 -6.34
C LEU A 146 0.96 -5.21 -6.07
N ASP A 147 1.39 -6.34 -5.51
CA ASP A 147 0.54 -7.50 -5.27
C ASP A 147 0.00 -7.59 -3.84
N PHE A 148 0.37 -6.67 -2.94
CA PHE A 148 -0.14 -6.66 -1.56
C PHE A 148 -1.41 -5.83 -1.43
N PRO A 149 -2.27 -6.10 -0.43
CA PRO A 149 -3.38 -5.23 -0.07
C PRO A 149 -2.92 -3.78 0.10
N PHE A 150 -3.69 -2.84 -0.44
CA PHE A 150 -3.33 -1.41 -0.48
C PHE A 150 -2.90 -0.83 0.89
N PRO A 151 -3.57 -1.11 2.02
CA PRO A 151 -3.14 -0.64 3.34
C PRO A 151 -1.70 -1.02 3.72
N MET A 152 -1.19 -2.14 3.21
CA MET A 152 0.18 -2.58 3.42
C MET A 152 1.17 -1.93 2.46
N ALA A 153 0.75 -1.72 1.20
CA ALA A 153 1.62 -1.27 0.13
C ALA A 153 1.83 0.26 0.09
N ILE A 154 0.83 1.04 0.50
CA ILE A 154 0.84 2.50 0.33
C ILE A 154 1.98 3.18 1.10
N GLY A 155 2.24 2.76 2.34
CA GLY A 155 3.32 3.36 3.15
C GLY A 155 4.71 3.11 2.52
N TYR A 156 4.92 1.95 1.90
CA TYR A 156 6.19 1.67 1.22
C TYR A 156 6.41 2.57 0.01
N ARG A 157 5.36 2.81 -0.79
CA ARG A 157 5.41 3.77 -1.90
C ARG A 157 5.73 5.18 -1.42
N GLN A 158 5.30 5.55 -0.22
CA GLN A 158 5.53 6.88 0.31
C GLN A 158 6.98 7.11 0.74
N LEU A 159 7.74 6.05 1.06
CA LEU A 159 9.12 6.13 1.55
C LEU A 159 10.06 6.89 0.61
N THR A 160 9.84 6.84 -0.70
CA THR A 160 10.66 7.54 -1.70
C THR A 160 10.48 9.06 -1.67
N ASN A 161 9.43 9.57 -1.02
CA ASN A 161 9.16 11.01 -0.95
C ASN A 161 9.95 11.74 0.16
N PHE A 162 10.61 11.02 1.07
CA PHE A 162 11.29 11.63 2.20
C PHE A 162 12.76 11.92 1.89
N ALA A 163 13.13 13.20 1.99
CA ALA A 163 14.48 13.69 1.69
C ALA A 163 15.48 13.36 2.80
N THR A 164 15.04 13.32 4.06
CA THR A 164 15.89 13.05 5.23
C THR A 164 15.69 11.63 5.74
N TYR A 165 16.75 11.03 6.30
CA TYR A 165 16.68 9.75 7.00
C TYR A 165 15.85 9.85 8.27
N THR A 166 15.86 11.00 8.95
CA THR A 166 15.00 11.23 10.13
C THR A 166 13.52 11.06 9.80
N GLU A 167 13.03 11.69 8.72
CA GLU A 167 11.63 11.55 8.28
C GLU A 167 11.35 10.15 7.74
N ARG A 168 12.27 9.57 6.97
CA ARG A 168 12.14 8.21 6.45
C ARG A 168 12.08 7.18 7.59
N TYR A 169 12.87 7.35 8.64
CA TYR A 169 12.86 6.49 9.82
C TYR A 169 11.51 6.56 10.55
N LYS A 170 10.98 7.77 10.76
CA LYS A 170 9.64 7.97 11.32
C LYS A 170 8.57 7.25 10.50
N GLU A 171 8.67 7.34 9.17
CA GLU A 171 7.72 6.70 8.28
C GLU A 171 7.84 5.17 8.29
N LEU A 172 9.06 4.61 8.30
CA LEU A 172 9.27 3.16 8.44
C LEU A 172 8.65 2.63 9.74
N LEU A 173 8.80 3.38 10.84
CA LEU A 173 8.17 3.04 12.12
C LEU A 173 6.64 3.16 12.08
N ARG A 174 6.08 4.09 11.29
CA ARG A 174 4.63 4.18 11.05
C ARG A 174 4.14 3.01 10.21
N LEU A 175 4.87 2.64 9.16
CA LEU A 175 4.57 1.47 8.32
C LEU A 175 4.60 0.17 9.14
N ALA A 176 5.57 0.02 10.04
CA ALA A 176 5.64 -1.13 10.94
C ALA A 176 4.38 -1.26 11.81
N GLU A 177 3.93 -0.16 12.42
CA GLU A 177 2.69 -0.11 13.19
C GLU A 177 1.47 -0.48 12.33
N ASN A 178 1.35 0.12 11.15
CA ASN A 178 0.27 -0.14 10.21
C ASN A 178 0.21 -1.62 9.79
N LEU A 179 1.37 -2.25 9.51
CA LEU A 179 1.42 -3.67 9.15
C LEU A 179 0.93 -4.57 10.27
N ILE A 180 1.35 -4.31 11.52
CA ILE A 180 0.89 -5.08 12.67
C ILE A 180 -0.61 -4.86 12.88
N ALA A 181 -1.10 -3.62 12.74
CA ALA A 181 -2.53 -3.30 12.84
C ALA A 181 -3.36 -3.97 11.73
N PHE A 182 -2.85 -4.01 10.50
CA PHE A 182 -3.52 -4.70 9.39
C PHE A 182 -3.61 -6.21 9.63
N VAL A 183 -2.50 -6.84 10.02
CA VAL A 183 -2.47 -8.28 10.34
C VAL A 183 -3.41 -8.59 11.50
N GLY A 184 -3.36 -7.80 12.57
CA GLY A 184 -4.27 -7.94 13.71
C GLY A 184 -5.74 -7.80 13.31
N SER A 185 -6.07 -6.78 12.51
CA SER A 185 -7.43 -6.56 12.01
C SER A 185 -7.92 -7.71 11.16
N ALA A 186 -7.09 -8.20 10.22
CA ALA A 186 -7.44 -9.34 9.37
C ALA A 186 -7.56 -10.64 10.16
N MET A 187 -6.73 -10.84 11.19
CA MET A 187 -6.84 -11.99 12.08
C MET A 187 -8.12 -11.95 12.90
N LEU A 188 -8.44 -10.82 13.54
CA LEU A 188 -9.67 -10.66 14.33
C LEU A 188 -10.92 -10.83 13.46
N ALA A 189 -10.92 -10.25 12.27
CA ALA A 189 -11.97 -10.40 11.27
C ALA A 189 -12.17 -11.85 10.80
N SER A 190 -11.13 -12.68 10.85
CA SER A 190 -11.19 -14.08 10.46
C SER A 190 -11.67 -15.01 11.58
N LEU A 191 -11.97 -14.48 12.77
CA LEU A 191 -12.55 -15.23 13.88
C LEU A 191 -14.07 -15.11 13.87
N THR A 192 -14.75 -16.20 14.19
CA THR A 192 -16.20 -16.18 14.49
C THR A 192 -16.50 -15.34 15.74
N PRO A 193 -17.72 -14.78 15.87
CA PRO A 193 -18.13 -14.02 17.05
C PRO A 193 -17.94 -14.78 18.36
N GLU A 194 -18.20 -16.10 18.36
CA GLU A 194 -17.98 -16.97 19.51
C GLU A 194 -16.50 -17.01 19.92
N ARG A 195 -15.59 -17.08 18.94
CA ARG A 195 -14.15 -17.10 19.17
C ARG A 195 -13.59 -15.75 19.58
N LEU A 196 -14.18 -14.64 19.10
CA LEU A 196 -13.86 -13.30 19.59
C LEU A 196 -14.23 -13.13 21.07
N ARG A 197 -15.38 -13.66 21.50
CA ARG A 197 -15.76 -13.70 22.92
C ARG A 197 -14.81 -14.57 23.75
N GLU A 198 -14.44 -15.76 23.26
CA GLU A 198 -13.44 -16.59 23.92
C GLU A 198 -12.06 -15.92 24.00
N LEU A 199 -11.65 -15.18 22.96
CA LEU A 199 -10.43 -14.39 22.93
C LEU A 199 -10.44 -13.34 24.05
N ASN A 200 -11.56 -12.63 24.22
CA ASN A 200 -11.74 -11.62 25.27
C ASN A 200 -11.39 -12.17 26.67
N HIS A 201 -11.75 -13.43 26.96
CA HIS A 201 -11.46 -14.09 28.24
C HIS A 201 -10.00 -14.58 28.39
N LYS A 202 -9.27 -14.77 27.29
CA LYS A 202 -7.86 -15.22 27.31
C LYS A 202 -6.84 -14.07 27.28
N LEU A 203 -7.28 -12.85 26.96
CA LEU A 203 -6.41 -11.66 26.97
C LEU A 203 -6.01 -11.27 28.40
N SER A 204 -4.90 -10.55 28.52
CA SER A 204 -4.37 -10.07 29.81
C SER A 204 -5.29 -9.06 30.53
N ARG A 205 -6.20 -8.44 29.77
CA ARG A 205 -7.27 -7.53 30.21
C ARG A 205 -8.41 -7.60 29.17
N PRO A 206 -9.62 -7.12 29.47
CA PRO A 206 -10.72 -7.14 28.51
C PRO A 206 -10.32 -6.50 27.16
N ALA A 207 -10.72 -7.10 26.05
CA ALA A 207 -10.36 -6.69 24.69
C ALA A 207 -10.61 -5.20 24.45
N LEU A 208 -11.78 -4.72 24.88
CA LEU A 208 -12.18 -3.31 24.75
C LEU A 208 -11.21 -2.33 25.47
N GLU A 209 -10.48 -2.77 26.49
CA GLU A 209 -9.48 -1.93 27.16
C GLU A 209 -8.21 -1.72 26.33
N TYR A 210 -7.95 -2.55 25.30
CA TYR A 210 -6.80 -2.37 24.42
C TYR A 210 -6.89 -1.09 23.59
N TRP A 211 -8.12 -0.65 23.29
CA TRP A 211 -8.40 0.58 22.53
C TRP A 211 -8.69 1.79 23.43
N LYS A 212 -8.68 1.63 24.76
CA LYS A 212 -8.92 2.76 25.67
C LYS A 212 -7.74 3.73 25.63
N GLY A 213 -7.95 4.92 25.08
CA GLY A 213 -6.92 5.98 25.01
C GLY A 213 -5.90 5.80 23.87
N GLY A 214 -6.22 5.01 22.85
CA GLY A 214 -5.33 4.74 21.71
C GLY A 214 -4.58 3.42 21.87
N ILE A 215 -4.74 2.54 20.91
CA ILE A 215 -4.12 1.23 20.86
C ILE A 215 -2.64 1.36 20.53
N SER A 216 -1.79 0.68 21.30
CA SER A 216 -0.34 0.68 21.04
C SER A 216 0.06 -0.41 20.03
N PRO A 217 1.23 -0.30 19.37
CA PRO A 217 1.78 -1.39 18.56
C PRO A 217 1.94 -2.70 19.35
N GLY A 218 2.27 -2.61 20.64
CA GLY A 218 2.36 -3.78 21.53
C GLY A 218 0.98 -4.42 21.79
N ASN A 219 -0.05 -3.60 21.94
CA ASN A 219 -1.44 -4.07 22.07
C ASN A 219 -1.87 -4.82 20.80
N TRP A 220 -1.57 -4.28 19.62
CA TRP A 220 -1.86 -4.96 18.34
C TRP A 220 -1.11 -6.28 18.21
N LEU A 221 0.16 -6.34 18.60
CA LEU A 221 0.93 -7.58 18.58
C LEU A 221 0.33 -8.63 19.52
N ASP A 222 -0.09 -8.23 20.72
CA ASP A 222 -0.73 -9.13 21.67
C ASP A 222 -2.05 -9.70 21.12
N LEU A 223 -2.87 -8.85 20.48
CA LEU A 223 -4.07 -9.30 19.75
C LEU A 223 -3.71 -10.31 18.63
N CYS A 224 -2.64 -10.08 17.86
CA CYS A 224 -2.18 -11.03 16.83
C CYS A 224 -1.76 -12.38 17.43
N ILE A 225 -1.10 -12.37 18.59
CA ILE A 225 -0.66 -13.59 19.27
C ILE A 225 -1.87 -14.39 19.73
N HIS A 226 -2.80 -13.75 20.43
CA HIS A 226 -3.98 -14.40 20.97
C HIS A 226 -4.96 -14.84 19.86
N ALA A 227 -5.12 -14.07 18.79
CA ALA A 227 -5.92 -14.48 17.64
C ALA A 227 -5.36 -15.74 16.97
N THR A 228 -4.04 -15.80 16.75
CA THR A 228 -3.38 -17.01 16.22
C THR A 228 -3.60 -18.23 17.10
N LEU A 229 -3.57 -18.07 18.43
CA LEU A 229 -3.85 -19.17 19.36
C LEU A 229 -5.30 -19.65 19.26
N GLN A 230 -6.28 -18.75 19.14
CA GLN A 230 -7.68 -19.13 18.94
C GLN A 230 -7.89 -19.86 17.61
N MET A 231 -7.30 -19.37 16.52
CA MET A 231 -7.38 -20.05 15.21
C MET A 231 -6.77 -21.45 15.24
N SER A 232 -5.73 -21.65 16.04
CA SER A 232 -5.03 -22.95 16.15
C SER A 232 -5.89 -24.05 16.75
N GLU A 233 -6.92 -23.69 17.54
CA GLU A 233 -7.84 -24.68 18.11
C GLU A 233 -8.74 -25.30 17.03
N GLN A 234 -9.23 -24.48 16.09
CA GLN A 234 -10.06 -24.92 14.95
C GLN A 234 -9.85 -24.00 13.74
N PRO A 235 -9.00 -24.38 12.77
CA PRO A 235 -8.77 -23.60 11.57
C PRO A 235 -10.00 -23.62 10.66
N GLU A 236 -10.65 -22.46 10.48
CA GLU A 236 -11.92 -22.36 9.73
C GLU A 236 -11.73 -22.41 8.22
N ASN A 237 -10.69 -21.76 7.69
CA ASN A 237 -10.49 -21.57 6.26
C ASN A 237 -9.00 -21.50 5.87
N ALA A 238 -8.71 -21.35 4.58
CA ALA A 238 -7.33 -21.30 4.10
C ALA A 238 -6.52 -20.12 4.68
N LEU A 239 -7.18 -18.97 4.87
CA LEU A 239 -6.56 -17.76 5.40
C LEU A 239 -6.13 -17.94 6.87
N THR A 240 -7.00 -18.50 7.71
CA THR A 240 -6.68 -18.80 9.12
C THR A 240 -5.51 -19.76 9.25
N LYS A 241 -5.42 -20.80 8.39
CA LYS A 241 -4.27 -21.72 8.35
C LYS A 241 -2.96 -21.00 8.04
N GLN A 242 -2.96 -20.11 7.05
CA GLN A 242 -1.78 -19.32 6.71
C GLN A 242 -1.38 -18.36 7.86
N PHE A 243 -2.35 -17.77 8.56
CA PHE A 243 -2.08 -16.98 9.76
C PHE A 243 -1.47 -17.82 10.90
N ILE A 244 -1.93 -19.06 11.11
CA ILE A 244 -1.34 -19.99 12.07
C ILE A 244 0.12 -20.30 11.72
N ASP A 245 0.41 -20.51 10.43
CA ASP A 245 1.74 -20.83 9.92
C ASP A 245 2.77 -19.73 10.15
N LEU A 246 2.32 -18.47 10.29
CA LEU A 246 3.18 -17.35 10.67
C LEU A 246 3.81 -17.53 12.06
N LYS A 247 3.17 -18.31 12.94
CA LYS A 247 3.64 -18.60 14.30
C LYS A 247 3.98 -17.31 15.07
N SER A 248 3.11 -16.29 14.98
CA SER A 248 3.29 -14.96 15.60
C SER A 248 3.56 -15.04 17.12
N HIS A 249 3.06 -16.09 17.78
CA HIS A 249 3.30 -16.35 19.21
C HIS A 249 4.74 -16.74 19.55
N LYS A 250 5.54 -17.25 18.61
CA LYS A 250 6.92 -17.70 18.88
C LYS A 250 7.90 -16.54 18.96
N GLU A 251 8.92 -16.70 19.81
CA GLU A 251 10.04 -15.75 19.97
C GLU A 251 11.37 -16.35 19.51
N THR A 252 11.32 -17.41 18.70
CA THR A 252 12.53 -18.06 18.21
C THR A 252 13.23 -17.18 17.18
N LYS A 253 14.56 -17.20 17.16
CA LYS A 253 15.38 -16.42 16.23
C LYS A 253 14.90 -16.58 14.78
N GLY A 254 14.63 -15.46 14.11
CA GLY A 254 14.15 -15.39 12.73
C GLY A 254 12.64 -15.59 12.54
N SER A 255 11.87 -15.75 13.62
CA SER A 255 10.41 -15.85 13.53
C SER A 255 9.74 -14.50 13.27
N LEU A 256 8.53 -14.53 12.73
CA LEU A 256 7.72 -13.31 12.56
C LEU A 256 7.40 -12.68 13.93
N GLY A 257 7.13 -13.50 14.95
CA GLY A 257 6.87 -13.01 16.30
C GLY A 257 8.05 -12.23 16.89
N GLU A 258 9.28 -12.73 16.75
CA GLU A 258 10.48 -11.97 17.16
C GLU A 258 10.60 -10.65 16.35
N THR A 259 10.40 -10.73 15.03
CA THR A 259 10.47 -9.57 14.13
C THR A 259 9.47 -8.48 14.52
N PHE A 260 8.22 -8.83 14.81
CA PHE A 260 7.22 -7.88 15.32
C PHE A 260 7.62 -7.26 16.65
N ARG A 261 8.15 -8.05 17.61
CA ARG A 261 8.62 -7.50 18.89
C ARG A 261 9.76 -6.50 18.70
N MET A 262 10.69 -6.77 17.78
CA MET A 262 11.77 -5.84 17.45
C MET A 262 11.22 -4.52 16.87
N LEU A 263 10.24 -4.59 15.97
CA LEU A 263 9.57 -3.41 15.41
C LEU A 263 8.82 -2.60 16.48
N VAL A 264 8.05 -3.28 17.34
CA VAL A 264 7.35 -2.65 18.47
C VAL A 264 8.34 -1.96 19.41
N ARG A 265 9.46 -2.62 19.72
CA ARG A 265 10.51 -2.05 20.57
C ARG A 265 11.10 -0.79 19.95
N ALA A 266 11.47 -0.82 18.67
CA ALA A 266 12.02 0.33 17.97
C ALA A 266 11.04 1.52 17.93
N LYS A 267 9.75 1.25 17.70
CA LYS A 267 8.69 2.27 17.74
C LYS A 267 8.55 2.89 19.13
N ASN A 268 8.53 2.07 20.17
CA ASN A 268 8.42 2.53 21.55
C ASN A 268 9.65 3.34 21.98
N ASP A 269 10.86 2.87 21.62
CA ASP A 269 12.09 3.58 21.93
C ASP A 269 12.12 4.95 21.25
N PHE A 270 11.72 5.03 19.97
CA PHE A 270 11.58 6.31 19.29
C PHE A 270 10.53 7.24 19.94
N LYS A 271 9.37 6.71 20.32
CA LYS A 271 8.30 7.48 20.99
C LYS A 271 8.71 8.04 22.36
N HIS A 272 9.65 7.37 23.05
CA HIS A 272 10.13 7.74 24.37
C HIS A 272 11.51 8.42 24.35
N ASP A 273 11.91 8.97 23.20
CA ASP A 273 13.20 9.67 23.02
C ASP A 273 14.43 8.80 23.36
N ARG A 274 14.31 7.47 23.23
CA ARG A 274 15.39 6.47 23.38
C ARG A 274 15.88 5.90 22.05
N GLY A 275 15.24 6.28 20.94
CA GLY A 275 15.58 5.84 19.60
C GLY A 275 16.59 6.76 18.90
N PRO A 276 16.96 6.43 17.65
CA PRO A 276 17.78 7.29 16.80
C PRO A 276 17.25 8.73 16.74
N SER A 277 18.13 9.69 17.01
CA SER A 277 17.76 11.11 17.12
C SER A 277 18.55 12.03 16.19
N VAL A 278 19.68 11.56 15.67
CA VAL A 278 20.52 12.27 14.69
C VAL A 278 20.53 11.54 13.36
N GLU A 279 20.80 12.28 12.28
CA GLU A 279 20.64 11.80 10.90
C GLU A 279 21.42 10.51 10.59
N SER A 280 22.67 10.37 11.07
CA SER A 280 23.48 9.17 10.87
C SER A 280 22.95 7.95 11.62
N GLU A 281 22.41 8.14 12.84
CA GLU A 281 21.72 7.09 13.58
C GLU A 281 20.42 6.71 12.88
N CYS A 282 19.67 7.69 12.38
CA CYS A 282 18.45 7.45 11.62
C CYS A 282 18.74 6.70 10.31
N GLN A 283 19.86 6.96 9.63
CA GLN A 283 20.28 6.20 8.46
C GLN A 283 20.48 4.71 8.80
N GLN A 284 21.25 4.42 9.85
CA GLN A 284 21.46 3.04 10.31
C GLN A 284 20.15 2.39 10.79
N GLY A 285 19.31 3.17 11.46
CA GLY A 285 17.97 2.78 11.89
C GLY A 285 17.06 2.43 10.71
N CYS A 286 17.09 3.22 9.64
CA CYS A 286 16.34 2.93 8.41
C CYS A 286 16.74 1.56 7.87
N ILE A 287 18.04 1.27 7.75
CA ILE A 287 18.54 -0.01 7.23
C ILE A 287 18.02 -1.17 8.09
N ALA A 288 18.19 -1.08 9.41
CA ALA A 288 17.76 -2.11 10.34
C ALA A 288 16.24 -2.36 10.31
N ILE A 289 15.44 -1.28 10.30
CA ILE A 289 13.97 -1.41 10.23
C ILE A 289 13.52 -1.91 8.86
N GLY A 290 14.18 -1.47 7.78
CA GLY A 290 13.92 -1.95 6.42
C GLY A 290 14.11 -3.46 6.28
N GLU A 291 15.18 -4.01 6.84
CA GLU A 291 15.41 -5.47 6.86
C GLU A 291 14.32 -6.23 7.62
N LEU A 292 13.88 -5.71 8.77
CA LEU A 292 12.79 -6.32 9.54
C LEU A 292 11.47 -6.27 8.75
N LEU A 293 11.16 -5.14 8.11
CA LEU A 293 9.97 -5.00 7.27
C LEU A 293 10.00 -5.94 6.07
N ASN A 294 11.15 -6.12 5.41
CA ASN A 294 11.30 -7.07 4.32
C ASN A 294 10.95 -8.50 4.78
N ARG A 295 11.43 -8.93 5.96
CA ARG A 295 11.05 -10.23 6.55
C ARG A 295 9.55 -10.34 6.83
N VAL A 296 8.91 -9.26 7.28
CA VAL A 296 7.45 -9.21 7.47
C VAL A 296 6.74 -9.41 6.14
N PHE A 297 7.11 -8.67 5.09
CA PHE A 297 6.51 -8.83 3.76
C PHE A 297 6.72 -10.23 3.18
N ASP A 298 7.92 -10.81 3.34
CA ASP A 298 8.20 -12.18 2.89
C ASP A 298 7.29 -13.19 3.60
N ALA A 299 7.16 -13.08 4.93
CA ALA A 299 6.28 -13.93 5.73
C ALA A 299 4.80 -13.74 5.34
N LEU A 300 4.40 -12.52 5.00
CA LEU A 300 3.04 -12.17 4.59
C LEU A 300 2.76 -12.38 3.09
N SER A 301 3.71 -12.93 2.32
CA SER A 301 3.58 -13.09 0.87
C SER A 301 2.36 -13.89 0.42
N PHE A 302 1.77 -14.73 1.28
CA PHE A 302 0.51 -15.41 1.02
C PHE A 302 -0.66 -14.43 0.81
N LEU A 303 -0.62 -13.22 1.38
CA LEU A 303 -1.67 -12.21 1.17
C LEU A 303 -1.76 -11.74 -0.28
N LYS A 304 -0.74 -11.98 -1.11
CA LYS A 304 -0.79 -11.73 -2.55
C LYS A 304 -1.85 -12.56 -3.25
N SER A 305 -2.22 -13.73 -2.72
CA SER A 305 -3.34 -14.54 -3.23
C SER A 305 -4.70 -14.15 -2.66
N HIS A 306 -4.75 -13.22 -1.70
CA HIS A 306 -5.97 -12.77 -1.04
C HIS A 306 -6.31 -11.34 -1.45
N THR A 307 -7.08 -11.21 -2.53
CA THR A 307 -7.43 -9.88 -3.05
C THR A 307 -8.33 -9.15 -2.04
N LEU A 308 -7.95 -7.93 -1.68
CA LEU A 308 -8.77 -7.00 -0.93
C LEU A 308 -9.76 -6.31 -1.87
N TYR A 309 -11.05 -6.43 -1.61
CA TYR A 309 -12.10 -5.70 -2.32
C TYR A 309 -12.80 -4.71 -1.42
N LEU A 310 -13.16 -3.56 -1.99
CA LEU A 310 -14.18 -2.65 -1.44
C LEU A 310 -15.47 -2.81 -2.25
N VAL A 311 -16.59 -3.01 -1.57
CA VAL A 311 -17.90 -3.12 -2.22
C VAL A 311 -18.46 -1.72 -2.48
N GLN A 312 -18.58 -1.34 -3.75
CA GLN A 312 -19.12 -0.05 -4.13
C GLN A 312 -20.64 -0.04 -4.22
N ASP A 313 -21.22 -1.13 -4.75
CA ASP A 313 -22.65 -1.25 -4.97
C ASP A 313 -23.09 -2.72 -5.00
N VAL A 314 -24.36 -2.95 -4.63
CA VAL A 314 -24.98 -4.28 -4.57
C VAL A 314 -26.40 -4.18 -5.14
N ASN A 315 -26.64 -4.87 -6.26
CA ASN A 315 -27.94 -4.92 -6.90
C ASN A 315 -28.53 -6.35 -6.79
N PRO A 316 -29.39 -6.62 -5.80
CA PRO A 316 -29.93 -7.96 -5.57
C PRO A 316 -30.86 -8.40 -6.71
N HIS A 317 -30.72 -9.65 -7.14
CA HIS A 317 -31.61 -10.23 -8.15
C HIS A 317 -33.02 -10.43 -7.56
N ARG A 318 -34.05 -10.18 -8.36
CA ARG A 318 -35.47 -10.31 -7.91
C ARG A 318 -35.87 -11.73 -7.50
N ARG A 319 -35.16 -12.74 -7.99
CA ARG A 319 -35.40 -14.16 -7.70
C ARG A 319 -34.04 -14.85 -7.50
N GLY A 320 -33.83 -15.44 -6.34
CA GLY A 320 -32.60 -16.15 -5.97
C GLY A 320 -31.82 -15.48 -4.84
N ASN A 321 -30.70 -16.09 -4.47
CA ASN A 321 -29.80 -15.61 -3.42
C ASN A 321 -28.51 -15.03 -4.02
N LEU A 322 -28.63 -14.25 -5.11
CA LEU A 322 -27.49 -13.64 -5.80
C LEU A 322 -27.75 -12.15 -6.04
N ALA A 323 -26.67 -11.39 -6.16
CA ALA A 323 -26.66 -9.97 -6.47
C ALA A 323 -25.54 -9.67 -7.47
N ASP A 324 -25.78 -8.71 -8.36
CA ASP A 324 -24.71 -8.08 -9.11
C ASP A 324 -23.98 -7.10 -8.19
N VAL A 325 -22.69 -7.35 -7.95
CA VAL A 325 -21.87 -6.59 -7.03
C VAL A 325 -20.77 -5.87 -7.80
N MET A 326 -20.65 -4.57 -7.57
CA MET A 326 -19.55 -3.76 -8.08
C MET A 326 -18.47 -3.64 -7.01
N LEU A 327 -17.26 -4.06 -7.34
CA LEU A 327 -16.12 -4.14 -6.44
C LEU A 327 -14.99 -3.24 -6.93
N LEU A 328 -14.22 -2.68 -6.01
CA LEU A 328 -12.89 -2.13 -6.30
C LEU A 328 -11.82 -3.08 -5.79
N LYS A 329 -10.87 -3.41 -6.66
CA LYS A 329 -9.71 -4.23 -6.32
C LYS A 329 -8.63 -3.37 -5.67
N CYS A 330 -8.56 -3.42 -4.35
CA CYS A 330 -7.72 -2.59 -3.49
C CYS A 330 -6.32 -3.19 -3.29
N MET A 331 -5.58 -3.40 -4.37
CA MET A 331 -4.25 -3.99 -4.37
C MET A 331 -3.18 -3.00 -4.85
N GLY A 332 -1.95 -3.18 -4.37
CA GLY A 332 -0.80 -2.35 -4.72
C GLY A 332 -0.79 -0.99 -4.04
N GLY A 333 0.25 -0.19 -4.28
CA GLY A 333 0.40 1.15 -3.69
C GLY A 333 -0.30 2.28 -4.47
N ASN A 334 -1.18 1.98 -5.43
CA ASN A 334 -1.84 2.99 -6.25
C ASN A 334 -3.32 3.14 -5.84
N PRO A 335 -3.79 4.36 -5.48
CA PRO A 335 -5.19 4.58 -5.12
C PRO A 335 -6.17 4.50 -6.31
N GLY A 336 -5.68 4.44 -7.56
CA GLY A 336 -6.49 4.24 -8.77
C GLY A 336 -6.94 2.80 -8.96
N PHE A 337 -7.76 2.28 -8.04
CA PHE A 337 -8.20 0.88 -8.03
C PHE A 337 -9.01 0.49 -9.27
N LEU A 338 -8.83 -0.74 -9.72
CA LEU A 338 -9.61 -1.32 -10.81
C LEU A 338 -11.01 -1.70 -10.33
N THR A 339 -12.02 -1.40 -11.13
CA THR A 339 -13.40 -1.84 -10.89
C THR A 339 -13.63 -3.22 -11.51
N GLU A 340 -14.28 -4.10 -10.77
CA GLU A 340 -14.73 -5.42 -11.22
C GLU A 340 -16.23 -5.60 -10.92
N GLN A 341 -16.93 -6.34 -11.78
CA GLN A 341 -18.32 -6.74 -11.53
C GLN A 341 -18.38 -8.25 -11.34
N ARG A 342 -19.09 -8.70 -10.30
CA ARG A 342 -19.26 -10.13 -9.99
C ARG A 342 -20.68 -10.44 -9.55
N VAL A 343 -21.10 -11.69 -9.74
CA VAL A 343 -22.34 -12.21 -9.17
C VAL A 343 -22.02 -12.94 -7.88
N LEU A 344 -22.46 -12.40 -6.74
CA LEU A 344 -22.13 -12.90 -5.40
C LEU A 344 -23.39 -13.04 -4.54
N PRO A 345 -23.34 -13.76 -3.40
CA PRO A 345 -24.43 -13.80 -2.45
C PRO A 345 -24.76 -12.40 -1.88
N PRO A 346 -26.03 -12.10 -1.53
CA PRO A 346 -26.47 -10.81 -1.01
C PRO A 346 -25.99 -10.52 0.42
N THR A 347 -25.23 -11.43 1.05
CA THR A 347 -24.62 -11.22 2.37
C THR A 347 -23.47 -10.22 2.34
N ILE A 348 -22.95 -9.91 1.15
CA ILE A 348 -21.95 -8.86 0.92
C ILE A 348 -22.61 -7.48 1.08
N ARG A 349 -22.04 -6.64 1.94
CA ARG A 349 -22.57 -5.30 2.25
C ARG A 349 -21.81 -4.22 1.51
N ARG A 350 -22.55 -3.21 1.02
CA ARG A 350 -21.96 -2.01 0.41
C ARG A 350 -21.16 -1.23 1.44
N GLY A 351 -19.97 -0.76 1.05
CA GLY A 351 -19.08 0.03 1.90
C GLY A 351 -18.05 -0.78 2.68
N ASP A 352 -18.26 -2.09 2.80
CA ASP A 352 -17.37 -2.98 3.56
C ASP A 352 -16.19 -3.46 2.72
N LEU A 353 -15.10 -3.74 3.43
CA LEU A 353 -13.89 -4.35 2.88
C LEU A 353 -13.93 -5.87 3.08
N TYR A 354 -13.54 -6.60 2.05
CA TYR A 354 -13.47 -8.06 2.08
C TYR A 354 -12.13 -8.58 1.59
N LEU A 355 -11.55 -9.54 2.32
CA LEU A 355 -10.50 -10.39 1.78
C LEU A 355 -11.12 -11.59 1.07
N GLN A 356 -10.77 -11.78 -0.20
CA GLN A 356 -11.14 -12.97 -0.94
C GLN A 356 -10.27 -14.16 -0.53
N ILE A 357 -10.89 -15.22 0.00
CA ILE A 357 -10.21 -16.47 0.37
C ILE A 357 -10.21 -17.44 -0.82
N SER A 358 -11.36 -17.56 -1.48
CA SER A 358 -11.55 -18.37 -2.68
C SER A 358 -12.54 -17.70 -3.64
N SER A 359 -12.91 -18.34 -4.75
CA SER A 359 -13.85 -17.75 -5.72
C SER A 359 -15.21 -17.35 -5.13
N SER A 360 -15.64 -18.03 -4.06
CA SER A 360 -16.95 -17.83 -3.42
C SER A 360 -16.88 -17.51 -1.93
N GLU A 361 -15.69 -17.46 -1.34
CA GLU A 361 -15.48 -17.27 0.09
C GLU A 361 -14.77 -15.94 0.36
N PHE A 362 -15.35 -15.16 1.27
CA PHE A 362 -14.90 -13.82 1.62
C PHE A 362 -14.95 -13.65 3.13
N VAL A 363 -13.97 -12.96 3.69
CA VAL A 363 -13.99 -12.48 5.07
C VAL A 363 -14.21 -10.98 5.07
N THR A 364 -15.27 -10.52 5.72
CA THR A 364 -15.46 -9.08 5.97
C THR A 364 -14.42 -8.61 6.96
N LEU A 365 -13.80 -7.47 6.71
CA LEU A 365 -12.86 -6.85 7.63
C LEU A 365 -13.53 -5.85 8.59
N TYR A 366 -14.81 -5.58 8.40
CA TYR A 366 -15.60 -4.77 9.34
C TYR A 366 -15.77 -5.53 10.67
N PRO A 367 -15.67 -4.86 11.83
CA PRO A 367 -15.45 -3.42 12.03
C PRO A 367 -13.96 -3.01 12.09
N PHE A 368 -13.03 -3.97 12.10
CA PHE A 368 -11.61 -3.72 12.39
C PHE A 368 -10.87 -2.90 11.32
N LEU A 369 -11.30 -3.00 10.05
CA LEU A 369 -10.79 -2.23 8.92
C LEU A 369 -11.96 -1.65 8.11
N THR A 370 -11.95 -0.34 7.87
CA THR A 370 -13.02 0.36 7.15
C THR A 370 -12.47 1.32 6.10
N THR A 371 -13.34 1.92 5.29
CA THR A 371 -12.97 3.03 4.41
C THR A 371 -13.83 4.25 4.68
N ARG A 372 -13.23 5.44 4.60
CA ARG A 372 -13.91 6.73 4.76
C ARG A 372 -13.44 7.71 3.69
N ILE A 373 -14.28 8.65 3.30
CA ILE A 373 -13.83 9.79 2.48
C ILE A 373 -13.37 10.86 3.47
N SER A 374 -12.06 11.11 3.50
CA SER A 374 -11.50 12.12 4.39
C SER A 374 -11.98 13.50 3.95
N GLU A 375 -12.52 14.28 4.90
CA GLU A 375 -12.96 15.65 4.62
C GLU A 375 -11.79 16.56 4.18
N GLN A 376 -10.59 16.29 4.72
CA GLN A 376 -9.39 17.06 4.45
C GLN A 376 -8.85 16.80 3.05
N SER A 377 -8.71 15.53 2.68
CA SER A 377 -8.08 15.14 1.41
C SER A 377 -9.10 14.97 0.28
N ARG A 378 -10.40 14.87 0.60
CA ARG A 378 -11.50 14.47 -0.29
C ARG A 378 -11.20 13.16 -1.03
N SER A 379 -10.28 12.36 -0.48
CA SER A 379 -9.89 11.08 -1.01
C SER A 379 -10.36 9.98 -0.08
N ARG A 380 -10.58 8.80 -0.64
CA ARG A 380 -10.84 7.61 0.15
C ARG A 380 -9.60 7.25 0.93
N GLU A 381 -9.77 7.04 2.23
CA GLU A 381 -8.75 6.56 3.14
C GLU A 381 -9.18 5.23 3.76
N PHE A 382 -8.22 4.34 3.95
CA PHE A 382 -8.42 3.08 4.65
C PHE A 382 -8.07 3.32 6.11
N ASN A 383 -8.87 2.78 7.03
CA ASN A 383 -8.69 3.05 8.44
C ASN A 383 -8.76 1.77 9.26
N PHE A 384 -8.01 1.75 10.36
CA PHE A 384 -8.15 0.77 11.44
C PHE A 384 -8.63 1.45 12.71
N ILE A 385 -9.16 0.67 13.65
CA ILE A 385 -9.61 1.18 14.95
C ILE A 385 -8.39 1.52 15.82
N ASP A 386 -8.20 2.79 16.12
CA ASP A 386 -7.13 3.26 17.00
C ASP A 386 -7.61 3.40 18.45
N ARG A 387 -8.81 3.96 18.66
CA ARG A 387 -9.35 4.13 20.02
C ARG A 387 -10.84 3.87 20.09
N LEU A 388 -11.33 3.54 21.28
CA LEU A 388 -12.75 3.48 21.61
C LEU A 388 -13.03 4.48 22.73
N ASP A 389 -13.89 5.44 22.44
CA ASP A 389 -14.36 6.44 23.39
C ASP A 389 -15.75 6.04 23.89
N PHE A 390 -15.81 5.58 25.14
CA PHE A 390 -17.05 5.20 25.79
C PHE A 390 -17.73 6.46 26.36
N GLU A 391 -18.73 6.94 25.65
CA GLU A 391 -19.59 8.02 26.14
C GLU A 391 -20.58 7.47 27.18
N GLY A 392 -21.26 8.37 27.90
CA GLY A 392 -22.28 7.99 28.88
C GLY A 392 -23.41 7.13 28.28
N LYS A 393 -24.40 6.78 29.11
CA LYS A 393 -25.58 6.09 28.60
C LYS A 393 -26.36 7.00 27.64
N ALA A 394 -26.72 6.49 26.48
CA ALA A 394 -27.69 7.13 25.60
C ALA A 394 -29.05 7.26 26.31
N SER A 395 -29.95 8.07 25.77
CA SER A 395 -31.28 8.34 26.34
C SER A 395 -32.16 7.09 26.48
N ASP A 396 -31.84 6.02 25.77
CA ASP A 396 -32.47 4.70 25.85
C ASP A 396 -31.79 3.73 26.86
N GLY A 397 -30.72 4.17 27.52
CA GLY A 397 -29.95 3.39 28.46
C GLY A 397 -28.81 2.55 27.85
N ALA A 398 -28.65 2.53 26.52
CA ALA A 398 -27.57 1.83 25.84
C ALA A 398 -26.21 2.51 26.09
N ARG A 399 -25.12 1.73 26.15
CA ARG A 399 -23.77 2.29 26.18
C ARG A 399 -23.47 2.87 24.80
N ARG A 400 -23.13 4.16 24.74
CA ARG A 400 -22.65 4.78 23.50
C ARG A 400 -21.13 4.63 23.42
N CYS A 401 -20.65 4.18 22.28
CA CYS A 401 -19.22 4.01 22.01
C CYS A 401 -18.93 4.61 20.64
N VAL A 402 -17.91 5.45 20.57
CA VAL A 402 -17.44 6.06 19.31
C VAL A 402 -16.05 5.52 19.04
N ALA A 403 -15.85 4.95 17.86
CA ALA A 403 -14.54 4.49 17.43
C ALA A 403 -13.74 5.66 16.84
N GLY A 404 -12.53 5.89 17.34
CA GLY A 404 -11.54 6.72 16.67
C GLY A 404 -10.76 5.87 15.66
N LEU A 405 -10.84 6.26 14.40
CA LEU A 405 -10.24 5.57 13.26
C LEU A 405 -8.95 6.26 12.83
N LYS A 406 -7.92 5.48 12.50
CA LYS A 406 -6.64 6.00 12.03
C LYS A 406 -6.32 5.54 10.62
N SER A 407 -5.97 6.52 9.78
CA SER A 407 -5.71 6.34 8.34
C SER A 407 -4.37 5.65 8.06
N TYR A 408 -4.38 4.66 7.18
CA TYR A 408 -3.17 3.98 6.70
C TYR A 408 -2.30 4.90 5.85
N GLU A 409 -2.91 5.80 5.09
CA GLU A 409 -2.22 6.63 4.11
C GLU A 409 -1.54 7.83 4.74
N ARG A 410 -2.15 8.42 5.77
CA ARG A 410 -1.71 9.71 6.33
C ARG A 410 -1.63 9.75 7.85
N GLY A 411 -2.18 8.75 8.54
CA GLY A 411 -2.30 8.78 10.00
C GLY A 411 -3.29 9.83 10.52
N SER A 412 -4.12 10.40 9.65
CA SER A 412 -5.28 11.21 10.01
C SER A 412 -6.23 10.43 10.92
N MET A 413 -6.91 11.15 11.81
CA MET A 413 -7.90 10.60 12.72
C MET A 413 -9.30 10.96 12.24
N ASP A 414 -10.22 10.00 12.29
CA ASP A 414 -11.66 10.15 12.05
C ASP A 414 -12.44 9.49 13.20
N THR A 415 -13.76 9.64 13.23
CA THR A 415 -14.62 9.03 14.25
C THR A 415 -15.85 8.36 13.66
N ASP A 416 -16.31 7.28 14.29
CA ASP A 416 -17.34 6.41 13.73
C ASP A 416 -18.17 5.72 14.83
N GLU A 417 -19.46 6.07 14.92
CA GLU A 417 -20.38 5.51 15.92
C GLU A 417 -20.81 4.08 15.58
N ASP A 418 -20.97 3.75 14.29
CA ASP A 418 -21.41 2.42 13.86
C ASP A 418 -20.34 1.37 14.16
N VAL A 419 -19.07 1.73 13.89
CA VAL A 419 -17.91 0.88 14.25
C VAL A 419 -17.83 0.73 15.77
N GLY A 420 -18.06 1.80 16.54
CA GLY A 420 -18.06 1.75 17.99
C GLY A 420 -19.15 0.84 18.57
N ALA A 421 -20.35 0.88 17.98
CA ALA A 421 -21.47 0.02 18.34
C ALA A 421 -21.20 -1.46 18.00
N GLU A 422 -20.68 -1.75 16.81
CA GLU A 422 -20.31 -3.12 16.41
C GLU A 422 -19.24 -3.71 17.34
N MET A 423 -18.23 -2.92 17.71
CA MET A 423 -17.19 -3.36 18.64
C MET A 423 -17.77 -3.71 20.02
N LEU A 424 -18.77 -2.96 20.50
CA LEU A 424 -19.48 -3.31 21.73
C LEU A 424 -20.23 -4.63 21.59
N GLU A 425 -20.87 -4.89 20.44
CA GLU A 425 -21.64 -6.11 20.20
C GLU A 425 -20.73 -7.35 20.10
N LEU A 426 -19.62 -7.25 19.35
CA LEU A 426 -18.68 -8.36 19.18
C LEU A 426 -18.02 -8.82 20.47
N PHE A 427 -17.78 -7.89 21.39
CA PHE A 427 -17.14 -8.14 22.69
C PHE A 427 -18.12 -8.05 23.87
N ALA A 428 -19.43 -8.03 23.62
CA ALA A 428 -20.44 -8.14 24.66
C ALA A 428 -20.35 -9.52 25.32
N GLU A 429 -20.44 -9.54 26.66
CA GLU A 429 -20.49 -10.76 27.47
C GLU A 429 -21.82 -11.50 27.34
#